data_AF-A0A955XJ67-F1
#
_entry.id   AF-A0A955XJ67-F1
#
_cell.length_a   1.000
_cell.length_b   1.000
_cell.length_c   1.000
_cell.angle_alpha   90.00
_cell.angle_beta   90.00
_cell.angle_gamma   90.00
#
_symmetry.space_group_name_H-M   'P 1'
#
loop_
_entity.id
_entity.type
_entity.pdbx_description
1 polymer ?
#
loop_
_entity_poly.entity_id
_entity_poly.type
_entity_poly.pdbx_seq_one_letter_code
_entity_poly.pdbx_strand_id
1 'polypeptide(L)'
;MTAAHSLWPTDIDLDPPTPRELLAEQARALDEQTNGRLKGALHDQHVPGLEPSVALIIEAPVLDYRHQLLALRQVDRSRAYPVLVEAECLVPPGMDQRRDSVGEPGGLNHWEVYPTAADARELQTYLGTVLGHRDTRALLTSLLAEIRLRSLRPQAETPTEG
;
A
#
# COMPACT_ATOMS: atom_id res chain seq x y z
N MET A 1 -13.16 12.29 -48.80
CA MET A 1 -12.34 12.77 -47.67
C MET A 1 -12.01 11.57 -46.82
N THR A 2 -10.86 10.94 -47.07
CA THR A 2 -10.37 9.78 -46.31
C THR A 2 -9.73 10.29 -45.03
N ALA A 3 -10.33 9.98 -43.88
CA ALA A 3 -9.71 10.22 -42.59
C ALA A 3 -8.36 9.51 -42.56
N ALA A 4 -7.30 10.27 -42.29
CA ALA A 4 -5.95 9.76 -42.17
C ALA A 4 -5.92 8.61 -41.15
N HIS A 5 -5.22 7.52 -41.49
CA HIS A 5 -4.91 6.44 -40.57
C HIS A 5 -4.07 6.99 -39.42
N SER A 6 -4.72 7.35 -38.31
CA SER A 6 -4.03 7.69 -37.07
C SER A 6 -3.18 6.49 -36.66
N LEU A 7 -1.87 6.70 -36.50
CA LEU A 7 -0.94 5.69 -35.98
C LEU A 7 -0.91 5.67 -34.44
N TRP A 8 -1.70 6.53 -33.80
CA TRP A 8 -1.82 6.55 -32.34
C TRP A 8 -2.62 5.33 -31.87
N PRO A 9 -2.16 4.63 -30.83
CA PRO A 9 -2.94 3.57 -30.21
C PRO A 9 -4.26 4.13 -29.68
N THR A 10 -5.38 3.51 -30.07
CA THR A 10 -6.73 3.95 -29.69
C THR A 10 -7.13 3.52 -28.28
N ASP A 11 -6.29 2.71 -27.64
CA ASP A 11 -6.46 2.11 -26.32
C ASP A 11 -5.66 2.83 -25.22
N ILE A 12 -5.00 3.94 -25.55
CA ILE A 12 -4.36 4.79 -24.52
C ILE A 12 -5.45 5.53 -23.74
N ASP A 13 -5.51 5.23 -22.45
CA ASP A 13 -6.22 6.08 -21.49
C ASP A 13 -5.50 7.43 -21.38
N LEU A 14 -6.22 8.52 -21.64
CA LEU A 14 -5.67 9.87 -21.64
C LEU A 14 -5.60 10.47 -20.23
N ASP A 15 -6.32 9.88 -19.27
CA ASP A 15 -6.37 10.36 -17.89
C ASP A 15 -6.31 9.18 -16.90
N PRO A 16 -5.20 8.40 -16.90
CA PRO A 16 -5.07 7.27 -16.00
C PRO A 16 -4.95 7.76 -14.55
N PRO A 17 -5.53 7.05 -13.58
CA PRO A 17 -5.47 7.45 -12.18
C PRO A 17 -4.01 7.44 -11.69
N THR A 18 -3.67 8.43 -10.88
CA THR A 18 -2.36 8.52 -10.24
C THR A 18 -2.18 7.40 -9.20
N PRO A 19 -0.93 7.01 -8.89
CA PRO A 19 -0.68 6.02 -7.85
C PRO A 19 -1.30 6.38 -6.49
N ARG A 20 -1.31 7.67 -6.13
CA ARG A 20 -1.91 8.15 -4.88
C ARG A 20 -3.43 7.98 -4.87
N GLU A 21 -4.10 8.27 -5.98
CA GLU A 21 -5.55 8.08 -6.11
C GLU A 21 -5.93 6.62 -5.96
N LEU A 22 -5.20 5.71 -6.61
CA LEU A 22 -5.41 4.28 -6.47
C LEU A 22 -5.25 3.82 -5.01
N LEU A 23 -4.22 4.30 -4.28
CA LEU A 23 -4.10 3.98 -2.85
C LEU A 23 -5.24 4.59 -2.02
N ALA A 24 -5.67 5.81 -2.32
CA ALA A 24 -6.74 6.47 -1.61
C ALA A 24 -8.07 5.73 -1.77
N GLU A 25 -8.34 5.22 -2.97
CA GLU A 25 -9.49 4.35 -3.24
C GLU A 25 -9.45 3.09 -2.39
N GLN A 26 -8.30 2.41 -2.30
CA GLN A 26 -8.16 1.22 -1.47
C GLN A 26 -8.29 1.52 0.03
N ALA A 27 -7.74 2.65 0.47
CA ALA A 27 -7.85 3.11 1.85
C ALA A 27 -9.32 3.35 2.26
N ARG A 28 -10.07 4.04 1.38
CA ARG A 28 -11.51 4.27 1.56
C ARG A 28 -12.31 2.96 1.53
N ALA A 29 -12.01 2.06 0.59
CA ALA A 29 -12.69 0.78 0.48
C ALA A 29 -12.55 -0.07 1.75
N LEU A 30 -11.38 -0.05 2.41
CA LEU A 30 -11.17 -0.73 3.69
C LEU A 30 -12.06 -0.16 4.81
N ASP A 31 -12.14 1.17 4.91
CA ASP A 31 -12.98 1.86 5.89
C ASP A 31 -14.46 1.48 5.68
N GLU A 32 -14.95 1.63 4.45
CA GLU A 32 -16.33 1.30 4.08
C GLU A 32 -16.69 -0.17 4.34
N GLN A 33 -15.86 -1.10 3.89
CA GLN A 33 -16.11 -2.54 4.06
C GLN A 33 -16.09 -2.98 5.53
N THR A 34 -15.28 -2.32 6.36
CA THR A 34 -15.18 -2.67 7.79
C THR A 34 -16.09 -1.82 8.67
N ASN A 35 -16.87 -0.90 8.09
CA ASN A 35 -17.70 0.09 8.79
C ASN A 35 -16.88 0.89 9.82
N GLY A 36 -15.70 1.36 9.43
CA GLY A 36 -14.81 2.17 10.28
C GLY A 36 -14.13 1.43 11.42
N ARG A 37 -14.25 0.10 11.51
CA ARG A 37 -13.51 -0.70 12.51
C ARG A 37 -12.01 -0.71 12.21
N LEU A 38 -11.67 -0.81 10.93
CA LEU A 38 -10.33 -0.59 10.41
C LEU A 38 -10.36 0.63 9.51
N LYS A 39 -9.27 1.39 9.48
CA LYS A 39 -9.11 2.54 8.60
C LYS A 39 -7.92 2.31 7.69
N GLY A 40 -8.08 2.66 6.42
CA GLY A 40 -6.95 2.86 5.53
C GLY A 40 -6.48 4.30 5.64
N ALA A 41 -5.19 4.52 5.81
CA ALA A 41 -4.57 5.84 5.83
C ALA A 41 -3.43 5.91 4.82
N LEU A 42 -3.24 7.08 4.20
CA LEU A 42 -2.08 7.36 3.39
C LEU A 42 -1.08 8.19 4.17
N HIS A 43 0.17 7.78 4.14
CA HIS A 43 1.25 8.49 4.82
C HIS A 43 2.36 8.84 3.83
N ASP A 44 2.61 10.12 3.68
CA ASP A 44 3.78 10.60 2.95
C ASP A 44 5.03 10.33 3.79
N GLN A 45 6.00 9.67 3.18
CA GLN A 45 7.26 9.28 3.79
C GLN A 45 8.39 10.04 3.12
N HIS A 46 9.20 10.68 3.95
CA HIS A 46 10.39 11.39 3.50
C HIS A 46 11.60 10.83 4.24
N VAL A 47 12.33 9.94 3.56
CA VAL A 47 13.57 9.39 4.08
C VAL A 47 14.72 10.17 3.43
N PRO A 48 15.62 10.79 4.23
CA PRO A 48 16.77 11.50 3.68
C PRO A 48 17.58 10.61 2.73
N GLY A 49 17.87 11.12 1.53
CA GLY A 49 18.61 10.38 0.51
C GLY A 49 17.76 9.43 -0.34
N LEU A 50 16.45 9.33 -0.10
CA LEU A 50 15.51 8.60 -0.94
C LEU A 50 14.47 9.53 -1.56
N GLU A 51 13.89 9.06 -2.66
CA GLU A 51 12.75 9.73 -3.30
C GLU A 51 11.51 9.67 -2.39
N PRO A 52 10.66 10.71 -2.38
CA PRO A 52 9.41 10.71 -1.63
C PRO A 52 8.58 9.46 -1.95
N SER A 53 7.99 8.87 -0.92
CA SER A 53 7.07 7.74 -1.07
C SER A 53 5.75 8.01 -0.37
N VAL A 54 4.70 7.32 -0.82
CA VAL A 54 3.39 7.29 -0.16
C VAL A 54 3.10 5.87 0.28
N ALA A 55 2.81 5.69 1.57
CA ALA A 55 2.52 4.40 2.17
C ALA A 55 1.03 4.22 2.43
N LEU A 56 0.51 3.02 2.16
CA LEU A 56 -0.82 2.59 2.59
C LEU A 56 -0.69 1.88 3.95
N ILE A 57 -1.36 2.44 4.96
CA ILE A 57 -1.34 1.98 6.34
C ILE A 57 -2.74 1.49 6.74
N ILE A 58 -2.81 0.33 7.40
CA ILE A 58 -3.98 -0.11 8.15
C ILE A 58 -3.88 0.45 9.56
N GLU A 59 -4.94 1.10 10.02
CA GLU A 59 -5.11 1.50 11.42
C GLU A 59 -6.29 0.75 12.05
N ALA A 60 -6.12 0.28 13.29
CA ALA A 60 -7.20 -0.23 14.13
C ALA A 60 -7.32 0.67 15.37
N PRO A 61 -8.15 1.73 15.34
CA PRO A 61 -8.17 2.76 16.39
C PRO A 61 -8.48 2.23 17.79
N VAL A 62 -9.38 1.25 17.89
CA VAL A 62 -9.80 0.64 19.18
C VAL A 62 -8.67 -0.19 19.82
N LEU A 63 -7.67 -0.58 19.02
CA LEU A 63 -6.53 -1.38 19.45
C LEU A 63 -5.25 -0.55 19.60
N ASP A 64 -5.28 0.75 19.24
CA ASP A 64 -4.08 1.59 19.09
C ASP A 64 -3.00 0.92 18.22
N TYR A 65 -3.44 0.29 17.12
CA TYR A 65 -2.56 -0.49 16.24
C TYR A 65 -2.46 0.16 14.85
N ARG A 66 -1.25 0.13 14.29
CA ARG A 66 -0.94 0.61 12.95
C ARG A 66 0.03 -0.33 12.24
N HIS A 67 -0.18 -0.53 10.95
CA HIS A 67 0.68 -1.39 10.14
C HIS A 67 0.75 -0.91 8.69
N GLN A 68 1.96 -0.72 8.18
CA GLN A 68 2.18 -0.40 6.77
C GLN A 68 2.05 -1.67 5.92
N LEU A 69 1.16 -1.65 4.94
CA LEU A 69 1.00 -2.75 3.99
C LEU A 69 2.00 -2.65 2.83
N LEU A 70 2.15 -1.45 2.28
CA LEU A 70 3.03 -1.17 1.17
C LEU A 70 3.41 0.30 1.11
N ALA A 71 4.48 0.60 0.40
CA ALA A 71 4.87 1.95 -0.01
C ALA A 71 5.03 2.03 -1.53
N LEU A 72 4.66 3.18 -2.10
CA LEU A 72 4.88 3.50 -3.49
C LEU A 72 5.93 4.61 -3.58
N ARG A 73 7.00 4.38 -4.35
CA ARG A 73 8.06 5.37 -4.56
C ARG A 73 8.12 5.75 -6.04
N GLN A 74 8.06 7.04 -6.33
CA GLN A 74 8.22 7.52 -7.69
C GLN A 74 9.67 7.32 -8.16
N VAL A 75 9.84 6.75 -9.34
CA VAL A 75 11.15 6.59 -9.98
C VAL A 75 11.54 7.86 -10.73
N ASP A 76 10.56 8.57 -11.29
CA ASP A 76 10.73 9.84 -12.01
C ASP A 76 9.72 10.87 -11.50
N ARG A 77 10.20 11.99 -10.94
CA ARG A 77 9.33 13.07 -10.40
C ARG A 77 8.52 13.80 -11.45
N SER A 78 8.89 13.70 -12.73
CA SER A 78 8.20 14.38 -13.81
C SER A 78 6.97 13.63 -14.32
N ARG A 79 6.74 12.39 -13.83
CA ARG A 79 5.68 11.51 -14.30
C ARG A 79 4.99 10.81 -13.13
N ALA A 80 3.72 10.45 -13.32
CA ALA A 80 2.99 9.64 -12.33
C ALA A 80 3.52 8.20 -12.27
N TYR A 81 3.95 7.68 -13.42
CA TYR A 81 4.55 6.36 -13.62
C TYR A 81 5.88 6.50 -14.38
N PRO A 82 6.84 5.58 -14.21
CA PRO A 82 6.76 4.36 -13.42
C PRO A 82 6.88 4.59 -11.90
N VAL A 83 6.36 3.64 -11.13
CA VAL A 83 6.38 3.67 -9.66
C VAL A 83 6.86 2.34 -9.09
N LEU A 84 7.80 2.39 -8.15
CA LEU A 84 8.30 1.23 -7.42
C LEU A 84 7.27 0.83 -6.34
N VAL A 85 6.94 -0.46 -6.26
CA VAL A 85 5.95 -1.00 -5.32
C VAL A 85 6.64 -1.80 -4.22
N GLU A 86 6.78 -1.19 -3.05
CA GLU A 86 7.49 -1.74 -1.90
C GLU A 86 6.53 -2.48 -0.98
N ALA A 87 6.48 -3.80 -1.10
CA ALA A 87 5.74 -4.68 -0.20
C ALA A 87 6.51 -5.99 0.02
N GLU A 88 6.51 -6.50 1.25
CA GLU A 88 7.29 -7.69 1.62
C GLU A 88 6.90 -8.92 0.78
N CYS A 89 5.60 -9.11 0.53
CA CYS A 89 5.10 -10.24 -0.24
C CYS A 89 5.40 -10.17 -1.75
N LEU A 90 5.96 -9.06 -2.24
CA LEU A 90 6.40 -8.92 -3.63
C LEU A 90 7.89 -9.23 -3.81
N VAL A 91 8.63 -9.43 -2.71
CA VAL A 91 10.06 -9.74 -2.76
C VAL A 91 10.24 -11.21 -3.17
N PRO A 92 11.05 -11.50 -4.21
CA PRO A 92 11.33 -12.87 -4.61
C PRO A 92 11.98 -13.69 -3.48
N PRO A 93 11.62 -14.98 -3.33
CA PRO A 93 12.22 -15.84 -2.33
C PRO A 93 13.73 -15.98 -2.57
N GLY A 94 14.53 -15.74 -1.54
CA GLY A 94 15.99 -15.77 -1.60
C GLY A 94 16.67 -14.41 -1.83
N MET A 95 15.90 -13.33 -2.03
CA MET A 95 16.43 -11.97 -1.90
C MET A 95 16.27 -11.50 -0.45
N ASP A 96 17.36 -11.52 0.31
CA ASP A 96 17.36 -11.03 1.69
C ASP A 96 17.21 -9.49 1.64
N GLN A 97 16.15 -8.94 2.24
CA GLN A 97 15.98 -7.48 2.47
C GLN A 97 16.94 -6.99 3.56
N ARG A 98 18.16 -7.53 3.65
CA ARG A 98 19.17 -6.90 4.47
C ARG A 98 19.26 -5.48 3.94
N ARG A 99 18.92 -4.53 4.82
CA ARG A 99 19.18 -3.11 4.67
C ARG A 99 20.70 -2.99 4.56
N ASP A 100 21.26 -3.40 3.45
CA ASP A 100 22.63 -3.15 3.10
C ASP A 100 22.62 -1.65 2.91
N SER A 101 23.17 -1.01 3.93
CA SER A 101 23.38 0.42 4.06
C SER A 101 23.66 0.99 2.68
N VAL A 102 22.85 1.95 2.25
CA VAL A 102 23.08 2.73 1.03
C VAL A 102 24.57 3.06 0.94
N GLY A 103 25.31 2.36 0.07
CA GLY A 103 26.76 2.56 -0.09
C GLY A 103 27.69 1.33 0.00
N GLU A 104 27.22 0.10 0.27
CA GLU A 104 28.11 -1.07 0.15
C GLU A 104 28.34 -1.50 -1.31
N PRO A 105 29.61 -1.63 -1.78
CA PRO A 105 29.91 -2.09 -3.12
C PRO A 105 29.58 -3.59 -3.24
N GLY A 106 28.44 -3.89 -3.87
CA GLY A 106 27.97 -5.26 -4.12
C GLY A 106 26.54 -5.55 -3.62
N GLY A 107 25.91 -4.62 -2.89
CA GLY A 107 24.49 -4.74 -2.52
C GLY A 107 23.58 -4.59 -3.73
N LEU A 108 22.48 -5.36 -3.77
CA LEU A 108 21.42 -5.15 -4.76
C LEU A 108 20.87 -3.73 -4.59
N ASN A 109 20.68 -3.02 -5.70
CA ASN A 109 20.03 -1.72 -5.62
C ASN A 109 18.58 -1.92 -5.16
N HIS A 110 18.07 -1.02 -4.32
CA HIS A 110 16.71 -1.10 -3.78
C HIS A 110 15.62 -1.28 -4.86
N TRP A 111 15.84 -0.76 -6.07
CA TRP A 111 14.93 -0.91 -7.21
C TRP A 111 15.01 -2.27 -7.93
N GLU A 112 16.05 -3.07 -7.67
CA GLU A 112 16.22 -4.43 -8.23
C GLU A 112 15.44 -5.48 -7.43
N VAL A 113 15.04 -5.15 -6.21
CA VAL A 113 14.34 -6.06 -5.28
C VAL A 113 12.82 -5.99 -5.44
N TYR A 114 12.29 -4.80 -5.71
CA TYR A 114 10.84 -4.56 -5.78
C TYR A 114 10.37 -4.37 -7.22
N PRO A 115 9.16 -4.84 -7.56
CA PRO A 115 8.61 -4.61 -8.89
C PRO A 115 8.30 -3.12 -9.11
N THR A 116 8.41 -2.70 -10.37
CA THR A 116 8.05 -1.35 -10.82
C THR A 116 6.84 -1.45 -11.72
N ALA A 117 5.77 -0.71 -11.41
CA ALA A 117 4.60 -0.58 -12.27
C ALA A 117 4.85 0.51 -13.31
N ALA A 118 4.75 0.16 -14.59
CA ALA A 118 4.89 1.08 -15.71
C ALA A 118 3.63 1.94 -15.94
N ASP A 119 2.46 1.46 -15.50
CA ASP A 119 1.18 2.14 -15.64
C ASP A 119 0.19 1.80 -14.50
N ALA A 120 -1.01 2.38 -14.58
CA ALA A 120 -2.07 2.18 -13.59
C ALA A 120 -2.58 0.73 -13.51
N ARG A 121 -2.60 0.01 -14.64
CA ARG A 121 -3.08 -1.37 -14.70
C ARG A 121 -2.10 -2.32 -14.05
N GLU A 122 -0.81 -2.15 -14.28
CA GLU A 122 0.24 -2.89 -13.59
C GLU A 122 0.20 -2.61 -12.08
N LEU A 123 0.05 -1.34 -11.70
CA LEU A 123 -0.06 -0.99 -10.28
C LEU A 123 -1.27 -1.67 -9.62
N GLN A 124 -2.45 -1.65 -10.24
CA GLN A 124 -3.63 -2.36 -9.73
C GLN A 124 -3.38 -3.87 -9.58
N THR A 125 -2.60 -4.47 -10.47
CA THR A 125 -2.23 -5.89 -10.38
C THR A 125 -1.36 -6.16 -9.14
N TYR A 126 -0.38 -5.30 -8.86
CA TYR A 126 0.44 -5.42 -7.65
C TYR A 126 -0.37 -5.13 -6.38
N LEU A 127 -1.24 -4.12 -6.38
CA LEU A 127 -2.15 -3.84 -5.27
C LEU A 127 -3.05 -5.06 -4.98
N GLY A 128 -3.64 -5.67 -6.01
CA GLY A 128 -4.43 -6.88 -5.87
C GLY A 128 -3.63 -8.04 -5.27
N THR A 129 -2.36 -8.17 -5.64
CA THR A 129 -1.45 -9.17 -5.07
C THR A 129 -1.18 -8.93 -3.59
N VAL A 130 -0.85 -7.69 -3.20
CA VAL A 130 -0.55 -7.34 -1.81
C VAL A 130 -1.78 -7.45 -0.91
N LEU A 131 -2.91 -6.89 -1.35
CA LEU A 131 -4.17 -6.92 -0.60
C LEU A 131 -4.77 -8.32 -0.52
N GLY A 132 -4.57 -9.14 -1.56
CA GLY A 132 -4.97 -10.54 -1.61
C GLY A 132 -4.04 -11.49 -0.88
N HIS A 133 -2.84 -11.04 -0.47
CA HIS A 133 -1.83 -11.88 0.16
C HIS A 133 -2.36 -12.52 1.45
N ARG A 134 -1.90 -13.75 1.72
CA ARG A 134 -2.33 -14.54 2.89
C ARG A 134 -2.12 -13.76 4.19
N ASP A 135 -0.97 -13.10 4.33
CA ASP A 135 -0.61 -12.42 5.59
C ASP A 135 -1.43 -11.15 5.80
N THR A 136 -1.68 -10.37 4.74
CA THR A 136 -2.60 -9.23 4.77
C THR A 136 -3.98 -9.66 5.22
N ARG A 137 -4.51 -10.76 4.65
CA ARG A 137 -5.83 -11.30 5.04
C ARG A 137 -5.85 -11.80 6.47
N ALA A 138 -4.79 -12.47 6.92
CA ALA A 138 -4.65 -12.97 8.28
C ALA A 138 -4.61 -11.81 9.29
N LEU A 139 -3.85 -10.75 8.98
CA LEU A 139 -3.78 -9.53 9.78
C LEU A 139 -5.17 -8.89 9.92
N LEU A 140 -5.84 -8.60 8.81
CA LEU A 140 -7.17 -7.97 8.80
C LEU A 140 -8.19 -8.79 9.60
N THR A 141 -8.22 -10.11 9.39
CA THR A 141 -9.13 -11.02 10.10
C THR A 141 -8.86 -11.02 11.59
N SER A 142 -7.58 -11.04 12.00
CA SER A 142 -7.18 -11.05 13.40
C SER A 142 -7.56 -9.75 14.11
N LEU A 143 -7.32 -8.60 13.46
CA LEU A 143 -7.70 -7.29 14.00
C LEU A 143 -9.21 -7.18 14.18
N LEU A 144 -10.00 -7.61 13.19
CA LEU A 144 -11.47 -7.58 13.28
C LEU A 144 -12.00 -8.50 14.39
N ALA A 145 -11.40 -9.68 14.56
CA ALA A 145 -11.76 -10.59 15.63
C ALA A 145 -11.48 -9.98 17.01
N GLU A 146 -10.31 -9.37 17.20
CA GLU A 146 -9.92 -8.71 18.45
C GLU A 146 -10.82 -7.50 18.76
N ILE A 147 -11.14 -6.68 17.76
CA ILE A 147 -12.08 -5.55 17.91
C ILE A 147 -13.44 -6.07 18.40
N ARG A 148 -13.95 -7.14 17.79
CA ARG A 148 -15.24 -7.75 18.18
C ARG A 148 -15.18 -8.26 19.62
N LEU A 149 -14.09 -8.92 20.02
CA LEU A 149 -13.92 -9.40 21.40
C LEU A 149 -13.93 -8.25 22.41
N ARG A 150 -13.29 -7.12 22.11
CA ARG A 150 -13.31 -5.94 22.98
C ARG A 150 -14.70 -5.31 23.08
N SER A 151 -15.45 -5.25 21.99
CA SER A 151 -16.83 -4.72 22.00
C SER A 151 -17.79 -5.58 22.81
N LEU A 152 -17.49 -6.87 23.01
CA LEU A 152 -18.33 -7.80 23.76
C LEU A 152 -17.98 -7.88 25.25
N ARG A 153 -16.84 -7.31 25.70
CA ARG A 153 -16.51 -7.26 27.12
C ARG A 153 -17.40 -6.21 27.79
N PRO A 154 -18.31 -6.59 28.71
CA PRO A 154 -19.03 -5.60 29.50
C PRO A 154 -18.00 -4.77 30.27
N GLN A 155 -18.19 -3.45 30.32
CA GLN A 155 -17.43 -2.59 31.24
C GLN A 155 -17.77 -3.08 32.65
N ALA A 156 -16.91 -3.93 33.21
CA ALA A 156 -17.03 -4.33 34.60
C ALA A 156 -16.92 -3.05 35.45
N GLU A 157 -18.01 -2.77 36.13
CA GLU A 157 -18.26 -1.62 37.00
C GLU A 157 -17.02 -1.28 37.83
N THR A 158 -16.49 -0.06 37.65
CA THR A 158 -15.65 0.56 38.66
C THR A 158 -16.47 0.65 39.95
N PRO A 159 -16.02 0.05 41.07
CA PRO A 159 -16.69 0.26 42.34
C PRO A 159 -16.54 1.73 42.70
N THR A 160 -17.67 2.43 42.80
CA THR A 160 -17.73 3.76 43.41
C THR A 160 -17.40 3.56 44.89
N GLU A 161 -16.15 3.84 45.28
CA GLU A 161 -15.78 3.95 46.69
C GLU A 161 -16.56 5.13 47.29
N GLY A 162 -17.32 4.82 48.35
CA GLY A 162 -18.04 5.78 49.19
C GLY A 162 -17.20 6.30 50.35
#